data_AF-A0A976J250-F1
#
_entry.id   AF-A0A976J250-F1
#
_cell.length_a   1.000
_cell.length_b   1.000
_cell.length_c   1.000
_cell.angle_alpha   90.00
_cell.angle_beta   90.00
_cell.angle_gamma   90.00
#
_symmetry.space_group_name_H-M   'P 1'
#
loop_
_entity.id
_entity.type
_entity.pdbx_description
1 polymer ?
#
loop_
_entity_poly.entity_id
_entity_poly.type
_entity_poly.pdbx_seq_one_letter_code
_entity_poly.pdbx_strand_id
1 'polypeptide(L)'
;MSQALIDLVGDHFLEAARYLREIQDAHPTEFVSVAKKLKVGRRKAYELVRIDRRFHDLGIAPDRLRQIGWTKLAHLASHVDADNVEKWLALARTVTAHELKMLLRGKVIDPETRAVVLYLDKVQYGIFETALLTAGAIKDSGCLLNREAALTRLLEGAVAE
;
A
#
# COMPACT_ATOMS: atom_id res chain seq x y z
N MET A 1 -22.26 15.76 0.84
CA MET A 1 -20.84 16.15 0.70
C MET A 1 -20.39 15.77 -0.69
N SER A 2 -19.80 16.69 -1.46
CA SER A 2 -19.52 16.45 -2.88
C SER A 2 -18.42 15.41 -3.07
N GLN A 3 -18.69 14.47 -3.98
CA GLN A 3 -17.75 13.48 -4.53
C GLN A 3 -16.39 14.09 -4.93
N ALA A 4 -16.41 15.35 -5.37
CA ALA A 4 -15.24 16.14 -5.78
C ALA A 4 -14.11 16.24 -4.74
N LEU A 5 -14.40 16.23 -3.43
CA LEU A 5 -13.37 16.30 -2.38
C LEU A 5 -12.67 14.95 -2.13
N ILE A 6 -13.32 13.84 -2.48
CA ILE A 6 -12.77 12.49 -2.41
C ILE A 6 -11.87 12.24 -3.62
N ASP A 7 -12.31 12.70 -4.79
CA ASP A 7 -11.53 12.66 -6.04
C ASP A 7 -10.25 13.53 -5.95
N LEU A 8 -10.29 14.63 -5.18
CA LEU A 8 -9.15 15.50 -4.92
C LEU A 8 -7.93 14.76 -4.32
N VAL A 9 -8.14 13.74 -3.47
CA VAL A 9 -7.03 13.03 -2.80
C VAL A 9 -6.52 11.84 -3.62
N GLY A 10 -7.27 11.42 -4.65
CA GLY A 10 -6.84 10.41 -5.62
C GLY A 10 -5.89 11.00 -6.66
N ASP A 11 -6.38 12.02 -7.38
CA ASP A 11 -5.67 12.60 -8.53
C ASP A 11 -4.75 13.78 -8.14
N HIS A 12 -5.03 14.46 -7.02
CA HIS A 12 -4.21 15.57 -6.50
C HIS A 12 -3.45 15.25 -5.21
N PHE A 13 -3.02 13.98 -5.05
CA PHE A 13 -2.29 13.58 -3.85
C PHE A 13 -0.93 14.30 -3.70
N LEU A 14 -0.32 14.75 -4.80
CA LEU A 14 0.96 15.48 -4.78
C LEU A 14 0.79 16.90 -4.25
N GLU A 15 -0.32 17.55 -4.58
CA GLU A 15 -0.70 18.87 -4.07
C GLU A 15 -0.97 18.78 -2.56
N ALA A 16 -1.69 17.74 -2.13
CA ALA A 16 -1.87 17.45 -0.72
C ALA A 16 -0.53 17.14 -0.02
N ALA A 17 0.37 16.42 -0.68
CA ALA A 17 1.69 16.08 -0.16
C ALA A 17 2.57 17.32 0.05
N ARG A 18 2.63 18.21 -0.95
CA ARG A 18 3.33 19.49 -0.86
C ARG A 18 2.79 20.37 0.25
N TYR A 19 1.46 20.55 0.30
CA TYR A 19 0.83 21.37 1.34
C TYR A 19 1.08 20.79 2.74
N LEU A 20 0.98 19.47 2.90
CA LEU A 20 1.28 18.80 4.17
C LEU A 20 2.76 18.93 4.56
N ARG A 21 3.69 18.94 3.59
CA ARG A 21 5.12 19.19 3.85
C ARG A 21 5.33 20.61 4.35
N GLU A 22 4.78 21.60 3.66
CA GLU A 22 4.87 23.03 4.05
C GLU A 22 4.34 23.25 5.46
N ILE A 23 3.20 22.65 5.81
CA ILE A 23 2.65 22.70 7.17
C ILE A 23 3.54 21.96 8.17
N GLN A 24 4.11 20.81 7.82
CA GLN A 24 5.03 20.10 8.72
C GLN A 24 6.30 20.91 9.01
N ASP A 25 6.79 21.66 8.02
CA ASP A 25 8.00 22.49 8.13
C ASP A 25 7.73 23.79 8.91
N ALA A 26 6.62 24.48 8.63
CA ALA A 26 6.29 25.78 9.23
C ALA A 26 5.55 25.67 10.58
N HIS A 27 4.64 24.69 10.72
CA HIS A 27 3.73 24.55 11.85
C HIS A 27 3.60 23.08 12.31
N PRO A 28 4.69 22.46 12.81
CA PRO A 28 4.73 21.02 13.10
C PRO A 28 3.68 20.56 14.12
N THR A 29 3.33 21.42 15.09
CA THR A 29 2.29 21.14 16.10
C THR A 29 0.88 21.07 15.49
N GLU A 30 0.65 21.74 14.36
CA GLU A 30 -0.64 21.78 13.67
C GLU A 30 -0.82 20.63 12.67
N PHE A 31 0.27 20.00 12.23
CA PHE A 31 0.31 19.00 11.17
C PHE A 31 -0.79 17.93 11.27
N VAL A 32 -0.94 17.29 12.43
CA VAL A 32 -1.93 16.23 12.65
C VAL A 32 -3.37 16.78 12.56
N SER A 33 -3.60 18.00 13.06
CA SER A 33 -4.91 18.63 13.01
C SER A 33 -5.29 19.03 11.58
N VAL A 34 -4.32 19.52 10.79
CA VAL A 34 -4.50 19.87 9.38
C VAL A 34 -4.75 18.63 8.53
N ALA A 35 -3.96 17.56 8.71
CA ALA A 35 -4.20 16.28 8.04
C ALA A 35 -5.62 15.75 8.31
N LYS A 36 -6.09 15.86 9.56
CA LYS A 36 -7.47 15.49 9.94
C LYS A 36 -8.52 16.35 9.23
N LYS A 37 -8.32 17.67 9.12
CA LYS A 37 -9.22 18.58 8.37
C LYS A 37 -9.28 18.21 6.88
N LEU A 38 -8.15 17.78 6.31
CA LEU A 38 -8.06 17.25 4.93
C LEU A 38 -8.61 15.82 4.78
N LYS A 39 -9.12 15.20 5.86
CA LYS A 39 -9.56 13.80 5.90
C LYS A 39 -8.48 12.79 5.49
N VAL A 40 -7.22 13.17 5.68
CA VAL A 40 -6.07 12.29 5.45
C VAL A 40 -5.72 11.64 6.79
N GLY A 41 -5.85 10.31 6.86
CA GLY A 41 -5.45 9.56 8.04
C GLY A 41 -3.97 9.77 8.38
N ARG A 42 -3.63 9.82 9.67
CA ARG A 42 -2.29 10.17 10.18
C ARG A 42 -1.16 9.46 9.44
N ARG A 43 -1.25 8.13 9.27
CA ARG A 43 -0.25 7.34 8.53
C ARG A 43 -0.05 7.87 7.10
N LYS A 44 -1.14 8.06 6.35
CA LYS A 44 -1.09 8.55 4.98
C LYS A 44 -0.48 9.95 4.92
N ALA A 45 -0.78 10.83 5.87
CA ALA A 45 -0.21 12.18 5.89
C ALA A 45 1.33 12.17 5.98
N TYR A 46 1.90 11.36 6.89
CA TYR A 46 3.35 11.22 6.97
C TYR A 46 3.96 10.61 5.70
N GLU A 47 3.30 9.63 5.08
CA GLU A 47 3.76 9.07 3.80
C GLU A 47 3.77 10.12 2.69
N LEU A 48 2.71 10.94 2.58
CA LEU A 48 2.63 11.99 1.58
C LEU A 48 3.76 13.00 1.75
N VAL A 49 4.04 13.47 2.97
CA VAL A 49 5.19 14.37 3.21
C VAL A 49 6.51 13.72 2.79
N ARG A 50 6.70 12.43 3.11
CA ARG A 50 7.90 11.69 2.73
C ARG A 50 8.05 11.60 1.20
N ILE A 51 6.95 11.33 0.50
CA ILE A 51 6.91 11.28 -0.97
C ILE A 51 7.33 12.64 -1.53
N ASP A 52 6.69 13.72 -1.10
CA ASP A 52 6.97 15.06 -1.62
C ASP A 52 8.44 15.44 -1.40
N ARG A 53 8.95 15.32 -0.17
CA ARG A 53 10.37 15.58 0.13
C ARG A 53 11.29 14.76 -0.77
N ARG A 54 11.12 13.43 -0.79
CA ARG A 54 12.07 12.55 -1.49
C ARG A 54 12.13 12.82 -2.98
N PHE A 55 10.98 12.95 -3.64
CA PHE A 55 10.96 13.11 -5.09
C PHE A 55 11.19 14.55 -5.55
N HIS A 56 10.88 15.53 -4.69
CA HIS A 56 11.28 16.92 -4.91
C HIS A 56 12.80 17.07 -4.87
N ASP A 57 13.47 16.49 -3.85
CA ASP A 57 14.93 16.54 -3.72
C ASP A 57 15.63 15.83 -4.90
N LEU A 58 15.00 14.81 -5.48
CA LEU A 58 15.49 14.09 -6.65
C LEU A 58 15.12 14.76 -7.99
N GLY A 59 14.43 15.91 -7.98
CA GLY A 59 14.06 16.64 -9.18
C GLY A 59 13.06 15.93 -10.09
N ILE A 60 12.26 14.99 -9.57
CA ILE A 60 11.33 14.21 -10.37
C ILE A 60 10.06 15.02 -10.64
N ALA A 61 9.72 15.19 -11.92
CA ALA A 61 8.53 15.92 -12.33
C ALA A 61 7.23 15.30 -11.76
N PRO A 62 6.31 16.12 -11.20
CA PRO A 62 5.06 15.63 -10.59
C PRO A 62 4.22 14.71 -11.50
N ASP A 63 4.14 15.00 -12.80
CA ASP A 63 3.37 14.17 -13.74
C ASP A 63 3.85 12.73 -13.82
N ARG A 64 5.16 12.50 -13.68
CA ARG A 64 5.74 11.15 -13.66
C ARG A 64 5.34 10.38 -12.41
N LEU A 65 5.19 11.09 -11.29
CA LEU A 65 4.77 10.53 -10.01
C LEU A 65 3.26 10.19 -10.02
N ARG A 66 2.43 11.04 -10.63
CA ARG A 66 0.98 10.80 -10.75
C ARG A 66 0.65 9.46 -11.41
N GLN A 67 1.37 9.11 -12.48
CA GLN A 67 1.19 7.84 -13.21
C GLN A 67 1.46 6.59 -12.36
N ILE A 68 2.21 6.71 -11.27
CA ILE A 68 2.58 5.59 -10.39
C ILE A 68 1.61 5.46 -9.22
N GLY A 69 1.11 6.60 -8.71
CA GLY A 69 0.18 6.66 -7.60
C GLY A 69 0.86 6.54 -6.22
N TRP A 70 0.22 7.17 -5.23
CA TRP A 70 0.81 7.39 -3.90
C TRP A 70 1.25 6.10 -3.17
N THR A 71 0.52 4.99 -3.32
CA THR A 71 0.83 3.74 -2.60
C THR A 71 2.20 3.18 -3.00
N LYS A 72 2.48 3.14 -4.31
CA LYS A 72 3.78 2.68 -4.83
C LYS A 72 4.88 3.66 -4.47
N LEU A 73 4.61 4.96 -4.59
CA LEU A 73 5.57 6.01 -4.22
C LEU A 73 5.92 5.98 -2.73
N ALA A 74 4.98 5.66 -1.84
CA ALA A 74 5.25 5.50 -0.41
C ALA A 74 6.26 4.36 -0.15
N HIS A 75 6.18 3.27 -0.91
CA HIS A 75 7.18 2.19 -0.84
C HIS A 75 8.55 2.66 -1.34
N LEU A 76 8.57 3.38 -2.47
CA LEU A 76 9.81 3.87 -3.08
C LEU A 76 10.51 4.95 -2.26
N ALA A 77 9.77 5.87 -1.63
CA ALA A 77 10.33 7.05 -0.98
C ALA A 77 11.35 6.74 0.14
N SER A 78 11.37 5.52 0.67
CA SER A 78 12.36 5.08 1.67
C SER A 78 13.54 4.28 1.10
N HIS A 79 13.56 4.00 -0.20
CA HIS A 79 14.54 3.12 -0.86
C HIS A 79 15.24 3.77 -2.06
N VAL A 80 14.59 4.73 -2.71
CA VAL A 80 15.16 5.34 -3.93
C VAL A 80 16.15 6.43 -3.59
N ASP A 81 17.17 6.63 -4.41
CA ASP A 81 18.16 7.72 -4.38
C ASP A 81 18.46 8.19 -5.82
N ALA A 82 19.43 9.11 -5.99
CA ALA A 82 19.78 9.66 -7.29
C ALA A 82 20.27 8.60 -8.29
N ASP A 83 20.89 7.52 -7.80
CA ASP A 83 21.50 6.49 -8.66
C ASP A 83 20.46 5.48 -9.16
N ASN A 84 19.41 5.24 -8.36
CA ASN A 84 18.48 4.14 -8.61
C ASN A 84 17.03 4.57 -8.93
N VAL A 85 16.68 5.86 -8.74
CA VAL A 85 15.28 6.33 -8.83
C VAL A 85 14.64 6.02 -10.17
N GLU A 86 15.36 6.23 -11.28
CA GLU A 86 14.83 6.01 -12.63
C GLU A 86 14.46 4.54 -12.87
N LYS A 87 15.32 3.62 -12.43
CA LYS A 87 15.08 2.17 -12.50
C LYS A 87 13.82 1.79 -11.72
N TRP A 88 13.67 2.29 -10.50
CA TRP A 88 12.53 1.97 -9.65
C TRP A 88 11.22 2.59 -10.13
N LEU A 89 11.25 3.82 -10.66
CA LEU A 89 10.08 4.46 -11.26
C LEU A 89 9.63 3.72 -12.54
N ALA A 90 10.57 3.26 -13.37
CA ALA A 90 10.25 2.44 -14.53
C ALA A 90 9.58 1.12 -14.11
N LEU A 91 10.15 0.41 -13.15
CA LEU A 91 9.58 -0.84 -12.63
C LEU A 91 8.21 -0.64 -11.98
N ALA A 92 8.02 0.42 -11.19
CA ALA A 92 6.75 0.69 -10.52
C ALA A 92 5.58 0.91 -11.49
N ARG A 93 5.83 1.24 -12.76
CA ARG A 93 4.78 1.31 -13.79
C ARG A 93 4.29 -0.07 -14.24
N THR A 94 5.13 -1.10 -14.15
CA THR A 94 4.82 -2.43 -14.71
C THR A 94 4.34 -3.44 -13.66
N VAL A 95 4.56 -3.17 -12.38
CA VAL A 95 4.16 -4.07 -11.28
C VAL A 95 3.08 -3.45 -10.40
N THR A 96 2.32 -4.27 -9.69
CA THR A 96 1.40 -3.85 -8.63
C THR A 96 2.15 -3.29 -7.42
N ALA A 97 1.45 -2.60 -6.52
CA ALA A 97 2.07 -2.09 -5.28
C ALA A 97 2.56 -3.22 -4.36
N HIS A 98 1.88 -4.37 -4.36
CA HIS A 98 2.28 -5.53 -3.59
C HIS A 98 3.59 -6.13 -4.12
N GLU A 99 3.66 -6.36 -5.43
CA GLU A 99 4.86 -6.85 -6.11
C GLU A 99 6.05 -5.88 -5.91
N LEU A 100 5.83 -4.57 -6.07
CA LEU A 100 6.86 -3.57 -5.80
C LEU A 100 7.41 -3.68 -4.38
N LYS A 101 6.53 -3.83 -3.38
CA LYS A 101 6.92 -4.03 -1.97
C LYS A 101 7.73 -5.30 -1.77
N MET A 102 7.44 -6.38 -2.51
CA MET A 102 8.19 -7.63 -2.45
C MET A 102 9.57 -7.50 -3.10
N LEU A 103 9.65 -6.88 -4.28
CA LEU A 103 10.91 -6.64 -4.98
C LEU A 103 11.88 -5.77 -4.17
N LEU A 104 11.37 -4.72 -3.51
CA LEU A 104 12.17 -3.89 -2.60
C LEU A 104 12.74 -4.67 -1.40
N ARG A 105 12.13 -5.81 -1.04
CA ARG A 105 12.60 -6.72 0.02
C ARG A 105 13.52 -7.82 -0.50
N GLY A 106 13.93 -7.76 -1.77
CA GLY A 106 14.75 -8.79 -2.41
C GLY A 106 14.03 -10.13 -2.60
N LYS A 107 12.68 -10.12 -2.61
CA LYS A 107 11.89 -11.33 -2.87
C LYS A 107 11.75 -11.55 -4.37
N VAL A 108 11.81 -12.82 -4.78
CA VAL A 108 11.48 -13.24 -6.14
C VAL A 108 9.96 -13.30 -6.25
N ILE A 109 9.41 -12.71 -7.31
CA ILE A 109 8.00 -12.86 -7.65
C ILE A 109 7.90 -14.01 -8.63
N ASP A 110 7.05 -14.98 -8.33
CA ASP A 110 6.62 -15.97 -9.30
C ASP A 110 5.51 -15.35 -10.17
N PRO A 111 5.71 -15.16 -11.48
CA PRO A 111 4.73 -14.53 -12.37
C PRO A 111 3.41 -15.30 -12.47
N GLU A 112 3.40 -16.59 -12.10
CA GLU A 112 2.19 -17.42 -12.09
C GLU A 112 1.40 -17.31 -10.78
N THR A 113 1.95 -16.63 -9.76
CA THR A 113 1.22 -16.37 -8.51
C THR A 113 0.01 -15.48 -8.77
N ARG A 114 -1.16 -15.90 -8.29
CA ARG A 114 -2.40 -15.12 -8.32
C ARG A 114 -2.88 -14.81 -6.91
N ALA A 115 -3.31 -13.57 -6.69
CA ALA A 115 -3.98 -13.17 -5.46
C ALA A 115 -5.50 -13.25 -5.63
N VAL A 116 -6.19 -13.84 -4.65
CA VAL A 116 -7.65 -13.93 -4.63
C VAL A 116 -8.19 -13.06 -3.49
N VAL A 117 -9.16 -12.20 -3.80
CA VAL A 117 -9.92 -11.43 -2.82
C VAL A 117 -11.27 -12.11 -2.60
N LEU A 118 -11.61 -12.39 -1.34
CA LEU A 118 -12.88 -12.99 -0.97
C LEU A 118 -13.70 -11.98 -0.16
N TYR A 119 -14.96 -11.77 -0.54
CA TYR A 119 -15.93 -10.99 0.22
C TYR A 119 -16.84 -11.97 0.96
N LEU A 120 -16.62 -12.10 2.26
CA LEU A 120 -17.34 -13.04 3.13
C LEU A 120 -18.16 -12.25 4.14
N ASP A 121 -19.42 -12.66 4.35
CA ASP A 121 -20.18 -12.18 5.50
C ASP A 121 -19.62 -12.73 6.82
N LYS A 122 -20.19 -12.30 7.96
CA LYS A 122 -19.71 -12.70 9.29
C LYS A 122 -19.78 -14.21 9.52
N VAL A 123 -20.81 -14.89 9.01
CA VAL A 123 -21.01 -16.33 9.19
C VAL A 123 -20.02 -17.08 8.30
N GLN A 124 -19.92 -16.69 7.03
CA GLN A 124 -18.96 -17.25 6.07
C GLN A 124 -17.52 -17.09 6.55
N TYR A 125 -17.16 -15.91 7.08
CA TYR A 125 -15.82 -15.67 7.62
C TYR A 125 -15.54 -16.53 8.85
N GLY A 126 -16.53 -16.76 9.72
CA GLY A 126 -16.38 -17.65 10.88
C GLY A 126 -16.09 -19.10 10.49
N ILE A 127 -16.80 -19.60 9.46
CA ILE A 127 -16.54 -20.94 8.88
C ILE A 127 -15.14 -20.98 8.25
N PHE A 128 -14.80 -19.97 7.45
CA PHE A 128 -13.50 -19.86 6.79
C PHE A 128 -12.34 -19.84 7.79
N GLU A 129 -12.43 -19.00 8.84
CA GLU A 129 -11.42 -18.92 9.90
C GLU A 129 -11.24 -20.27 10.59
N THR A 130 -12.35 -20.92 10.97
CA THR A 130 -12.31 -22.22 11.65
C THR A 130 -11.66 -23.28 10.78
N ALA A 131 -12.06 -23.39 9.50
CA ALA A 131 -11.48 -24.36 8.57
C ALA A 131 -9.97 -24.16 8.39
N LEU A 132 -9.52 -22.91 8.23
CA LEU A 132 -8.09 -22.62 8.11
C LEU A 132 -7.32 -22.97 9.39
N LEU A 133 -7.86 -22.68 10.57
CA LEU A 133 -7.23 -23.03 11.84
C LEU A 133 -7.11 -24.56 11.99
N THR A 134 -8.15 -25.32 11.66
CA THR A 134 -8.10 -26.78 11.64
C THR A 134 -7.06 -27.30 10.64
N ALA A 135 -6.89 -26.61 9.51
CA ALA A 135 -5.84 -26.89 8.54
C ALA A 135 -4.48 -26.25 8.88
N GLY A 136 -4.23 -25.84 10.12
CA GLY A 136 -2.91 -25.43 10.60
C GLY A 136 -2.53 -23.97 10.32
N ALA A 137 -3.50 -23.10 10.04
CA ALA A 137 -3.30 -21.66 10.22
C ALA A 137 -3.19 -21.33 11.72
N ILE A 138 -2.55 -20.20 12.04
CA ILE A 138 -2.34 -19.76 13.43
C ILE A 138 -2.94 -18.37 13.61
N LYS A 139 -3.69 -18.16 14.70
CA LYS A 139 -4.23 -16.85 15.05
C LYS A 139 -3.15 -16.01 15.72
N ASP A 140 -2.84 -14.85 15.16
CA ASP A 140 -1.92 -13.86 15.73
C ASP A 140 -2.48 -12.44 15.52
N SER A 141 -2.67 -11.71 16.62
CA SER A 141 -2.97 -10.26 16.60
C SER A 141 -4.10 -9.85 15.63
N GLY A 142 -5.15 -10.67 15.52
CA GLY A 142 -6.30 -10.44 14.63
C GLY A 142 -6.10 -10.87 13.17
N CYS A 143 -4.99 -11.54 12.84
CA CYS A 143 -4.68 -12.12 11.54
C CYS A 143 -4.51 -13.64 11.63
N LEU A 144 -4.56 -14.31 10.47
CA LEU A 144 -4.25 -15.73 10.32
C LEU A 144 -2.90 -15.90 9.61
N LEU A 145 -1.90 -16.37 10.34
CA LEU A 145 -0.62 -16.81 9.79
C LEU A 145 -0.79 -18.16 9.09
N ASN A 146 0.07 -18.45 8.10
CA ASN A 146 0.04 -19.69 7.31
C ASN A 146 -1.27 -19.98 6.55
N ARG A 147 -2.14 -18.97 6.38
CA ARG A 147 -3.46 -19.09 5.74
C ARG A 147 -3.42 -19.66 4.32
N GLU A 148 -2.43 -19.32 3.51
CA GLU A 148 -2.31 -19.81 2.12
C GLU A 148 -1.95 -21.30 2.09
N ALA A 149 -1.03 -21.73 2.94
CA ALA A 149 -0.66 -23.14 3.09
C ALA A 149 -1.80 -23.98 3.69
N ALA A 150 -2.58 -23.41 4.62
CA ALA A 150 -3.77 -24.05 5.17
C ALA A 150 -4.89 -24.17 4.14
N LEU A 151 -5.15 -23.10 3.37
CA LEU A 151 -6.14 -23.11 2.29
C LEU A 151 -5.79 -24.12 1.20
N THR A 152 -4.51 -24.17 0.80
CA THR A 152 -4.03 -25.13 -0.20
C THR A 152 -4.30 -26.57 0.25
N ARG A 153 -3.98 -26.92 1.51
CA ARG A 153 -4.27 -28.25 2.07
C ARG A 153 -5.76 -28.60 2.07
N LEU A 154 -6.63 -27.63 2.37
CA LEU A 154 -8.09 -27.84 2.29
C LEU A 154 -8.55 -28.12 0.85
N LEU A 155 -8.02 -27.36 -0.11
CA LEU A 155 -8.37 -27.51 -1.53
C LEU A 155 -7.84 -28.82 -2.11
N GLU A 156 -6.60 -29.20 -1.79
CA GLU A 156 -6.01 -30.49 -2.18
C GLU A 156 -6.87 -31.66 -1.67
N GLY A 157 -7.31 -31.61 -0.40
CA GLY A 157 -8.21 -32.61 0.16
C GLY A 157 -9.58 -32.69 -0.53
N ALA A 158 -10.10 -31.57 -1.06
CA ALA A 158 -11.39 -31.51 -1.74
C ALA A 158 -11.34 -31.90 -3.23
N VAL A 159 -10.15 -31.85 -3.86
CA VAL A 159 -9.95 -32.18 -5.28
C VAL A 159 -9.37 -33.59 -5.46
N ALA A 160 -8.84 -34.20 -4.41
CA ALA A 160 -8.30 -35.57 -4.43
C ALA A 160 -9.37 -36.67 -4.28
N GLU A 161 -10.65 -36.32 -4.20
CA GLU A 161 -11.82 -37.22 -4.30
C GLU A 161 -12.42 -37.22 -5.71
#